data_AF-A0A1G8G7C7-F1
#
_entry.id   AF-A0A1G8G7C7-F1
#
_cell.length_a   1.000
_cell.length_b   1.000
_cell.length_c   1.000
_cell.angle_alpha   90.00
_cell.angle_beta   90.00
_cell.angle_gamma   90.00
#
_symmetry.space_group_name_H-M   'P 1'
#
loop_
_entity.id
_entity.type
_entity.pdbx_description
1 polymer ?
#
loop_
_entity_poly.entity_id
_entity_poly.type
_entity_poly.pdbx_seq_one_letter_code
_entity_poly.pdbx_strand_id
1 'polypeptide(L)'
;MEHGIALESGDEIHADVVVSATGLSLVPLGAIRLSMGGEAIDLADTTAYRGLMLSGVPNLAFCVGYTNASWTLRADLSSRYVVRLLRHLRRHGLKTAMPAFPRESARSPLLGLTSTYVQRDGHLFPRQGERDPWAITDNYVIDRMRFAFLDIGKEMVFGG
;
A
#
# COMPACT_ATOMS: atom_id res chain seq x y z
N MET A 1 39.69 -6.73 17.27
CA MET A 1 39.78 -6.05 15.97
C MET A 1 38.86 -4.84 16.08
N GLU A 2 39.39 -3.62 16.07
CA GLU A 2 38.63 -2.40 16.46
C GLU A 2 38.70 -1.25 15.43
N HIS A 3 39.42 -1.36 14.31
CA HIS A 3 39.73 -0.18 13.45
C HIS A 3 39.51 -0.36 11.93
N GLY A 4 38.69 -1.30 11.44
CA GLY A 4 38.56 -1.48 9.99
C GLY A 4 37.61 -2.57 9.48
N ILE A 5 37.63 -2.78 8.16
CA ILE A 5 36.89 -3.82 7.42
C ILE A 5 37.89 -4.77 6.75
N ALA A 6 37.84 -6.06 7.10
CA ALA A 6 38.62 -7.11 6.43
C ALA A 6 37.90 -7.55 5.15
N LEU A 7 38.65 -7.63 4.04
CA LEU A 7 38.17 -8.08 2.74
C LEU A 7 38.45 -9.56 2.54
N GLU A 8 37.67 -10.22 1.67
CA GLU A 8 37.92 -11.62 1.27
C GLU A 8 39.29 -11.83 0.61
N SER A 9 39.89 -10.77 0.06
CA SER A 9 41.26 -10.80 -0.49
C SER A 9 42.34 -10.98 0.58
N GLY A 10 42.01 -10.79 1.86
CA GLY A 10 42.96 -10.76 2.98
C GLY A 10 43.46 -9.35 3.33
N ASP A 11 43.08 -8.33 2.56
CA ASP A 11 43.42 -6.93 2.85
C ASP A 11 42.49 -6.33 3.92
N GLU A 12 42.97 -5.28 4.60
CA GLU A 12 42.21 -4.54 5.60
C GLU A 12 42.04 -3.07 5.19
N ILE A 13 40.80 -2.58 5.22
CA ILE A 13 40.48 -1.16 5.06
C ILE A 13 40.37 -0.55 6.45
N HIS A 14 41.32 0.32 6.82
CA HIS A 14 41.22 1.08 8.06
C HIS A 14 40.03 2.05 8.01
N ALA A 15 39.21 2.06 9.06
CA ALA A 15 38.06 2.93 9.18
C ALA A 15 37.85 3.33 10.64
N ASP A 16 37.80 4.64 10.90
CA ASP A 16 37.46 5.18 12.21
C ASP A 16 35.95 5.14 12.48
N VAL A 17 35.13 5.13 11.41
CA VAL A 17 33.66 5.06 11.47
C VAL A 17 33.13 4.21 10.31
N VAL A 18 32.20 3.31 10.60
CA VAL A 18 31.47 2.50 9.61
C VAL A 18 30.00 2.92 9.60
N VAL A 19 29.47 3.24 8.42
CA VAL A 19 28.05 3.57 8.22
C VAL A 19 27.38 2.46 7.41
N SER A 20 26.57 1.63 8.08
CA SER A 20 25.82 0.55 7.44
C SER A 20 24.59 1.11 6.72
N ALA A 21 24.75 1.54 5.47
CA ALA A 21 23.62 1.89 4.60
C ALA A 21 22.96 0.64 3.98
N THR A 22 22.73 -0.42 4.78
CA THR A 22 22.33 -1.78 4.34
C THR A 22 20.86 -1.91 3.91
N GLY A 23 20.21 -0.78 3.59
CA GLY A 23 18.86 -0.75 3.08
C GLY A 23 17.78 -0.96 4.14
N LEU A 24 16.59 -1.37 3.68
CA LEU A 24 15.36 -1.48 4.45
C LEU A 24 14.76 -2.89 4.29
N SER A 25 13.95 -3.31 5.26
CA SER A 25 13.02 -4.43 5.11
C SER A 25 11.61 -3.89 5.02
N LEU A 26 10.86 -4.33 4.03
CA LEU A 26 9.51 -3.81 3.83
C LEU A 26 8.52 -4.57 4.71
N VAL A 27 7.69 -3.82 5.42
CA VAL A 27 6.69 -4.37 6.34
C VAL A 27 5.31 -3.87 5.90
N PRO A 28 4.52 -4.70 5.17
CA PRO A 28 3.20 -4.29 4.72
C PRO A 28 2.30 -4.04 5.93
N LEU A 29 1.55 -2.92 5.90
CA LEU A 29 0.63 -2.48 6.95
C LEU A 29 1.21 -2.48 8.38
N GLY A 30 2.53 -2.30 8.53
CA GLY A 30 3.16 -2.28 9.87
C GLY A 30 3.04 -3.59 10.64
N ALA A 31 2.98 -4.73 9.95
CA ALA A 31 2.91 -6.09 10.52
C ALA A 31 1.62 -6.39 11.31
N ILE A 32 0.57 -5.59 11.11
CA ILE A 32 -0.75 -5.89 11.66
C ILE A 32 -1.25 -7.20 11.05
N ARG A 33 -1.72 -8.11 11.90
CA ARG A 33 -2.40 -9.34 11.46
C ARG A 33 -3.87 -9.04 11.19
N LEU A 34 -4.32 -9.31 9.98
CA LEU A 34 -5.72 -9.15 9.59
C LEU A 34 -6.43 -10.50 9.60
N SER A 35 -7.67 -10.50 10.06
CA SER A 35 -8.54 -11.66 10.00
C SER A 35 -9.99 -11.25 9.81
N MET A 36 -10.78 -12.07 9.11
CA MET A 36 -12.21 -11.87 8.92
C MET A 36 -12.94 -13.20 9.16
N GLY A 37 -13.96 -13.20 10.01
CA GLY A 37 -14.67 -14.44 10.37
C GLY A 37 -13.80 -15.48 11.10
N GLY A 38 -12.65 -15.07 11.67
CA GLY A 38 -11.68 -15.97 12.29
C GLY A 38 -10.60 -16.50 11.34
N GLU A 39 -10.74 -16.28 10.03
CA GLU A 39 -9.73 -16.67 9.03
C GLU A 39 -8.72 -15.55 8.82
N ALA A 40 -7.44 -15.90 8.77
CA ALA A 40 -6.37 -14.94 8.48
C ALA A 40 -6.47 -14.46 7.02
N ILE A 41 -6.24 -13.16 6.81
CA ILE A 41 -6.18 -12.57 5.48
C ILE A 41 -4.71 -12.49 5.06
N ASP A 42 -4.37 -13.18 3.97
CA ASP A 42 -3.10 -12.94 3.28
C ASP A 42 -3.21 -11.66 2.44
N LEU A 43 -2.32 -10.70 2.71
CA LEU A 43 -2.27 -9.45 1.97
C LEU A 43 -1.94 -9.67 0.50
N ALA A 44 -1.11 -10.66 0.17
CA ALA A 44 -0.71 -10.97 -1.20
C ALA A 44 -1.89 -11.38 -2.10
N ASP A 45 -2.98 -11.87 -1.48
CA ASP A 45 -4.21 -12.28 -2.15
C ASP A 45 -5.22 -11.12 -2.32
N THR A 46 -4.95 -9.97 -1.73
CA THR A 46 -5.78 -8.77 -1.84
C THR A 46 -5.26 -7.82 -2.92
N THR A 47 -6.13 -6.93 -3.39
CA THR A 47 -5.79 -5.84 -4.32
C THR A 47 -6.06 -4.50 -3.64
N ALA A 48 -5.12 -3.56 -3.76
CA ALA A 48 -5.26 -2.20 -3.26
C ALA A 48 -6.29 -1.42 -4.09
N TYR A 49 -7.35 -0.98 -3.43
CA TYR A 49 -8.37 -0.09 -3.97
C TYR A 49 -7.96 1.37 -3.71
N ARG A 50 -7.78 2.16 -4.77
CA ARG A 50 -7.36 3.57 -4.75
C ARG A 50 -6.08 3.83 -3.94
N GLY A 51 -5.25 2.80 -3.73
CA GLY A 51 -4.08 2.87 -2.86
C GLY A 51 -4.40 3.13 -1.37
N LEU A 52 -5.64 2.85 -0.94
CA LEU A 52 -6.08 3.19 0.41
C LEU A 52 -7.04 2.18 1.08
N MET A 53 -7.63 1.21 0.39
CA MET A 53 -8.40 0.11 0.99
C MET A 53 -8.00 -1.23 0.36
N LEU A 54 -8.41 -2.36 0.95
CA LEU A 54 -8.14 -3.69 0.40
C LEU A 54 -9.42 -4.34 -0.13
N SER A 55 -9.31 -5.02 -1.27
CA SER A 55 -10.38 -5.85 -1.79
C SER A 55 -10.77 -6.94 -0.79
N GLY A 56 -12.07 -7.14 -0.56
CA GLY A 56 -12.57 -8.20 0.31
C GLY A 56 -12.36 -7.95 1.81
N VAL A 57 -11.87 -6.77 2.21
CA VAL A 57 -11.70 -6.41 3.63
C VAL A 57 -12.57 -5.19 3.95
N PRO A 58 -13.62 -5.34 4.77
CA PRO A 58 -14.52 -4.25 5.08
C PRO A 58 -13.88 -3.23 6.01
N ASN A 59 -14.18 -1.95 5.80
CA ASN A 59 -13.87 -0.83 6.71
C ASN A 59 -12.38 -0.65 7.07
N LEU A 60 -11.46 -1.28 6.34
CA LEU A 60 -10.02 -1.08 6.51
C LEU A 60 -9.52 0.00 5.56
N ALA A 61 -8.76 0.96 6.10
CA ALA A 61 -8.08 1.99 5.31
C ALA A 61 -6.59 2.08 5.67
N PHE A 62 -5.77 2.36 4.66
CA PHE A 62 -4.32 2.60 4.76
C PHE A 62 -3.89 3.64 3.72
N CYS A 63 -2.58 3.85 3.54
CA CYS A 63 -2.06 4.85 2.61
C CYS A 63 -0.81 4.33 1.91
N VAL A 64 -0.91 4.10 0.59
CA VAL A 64 0.26 3.82 -0.28
C VAL A 64 0.84 5.13 -0.79
N GLY A 65 1.99 5.53 -0.22
CA GLY A 65 2.69 6.75 -0.60
C GLY A 65 3.14 6.79 -2.06
N TYR A 66 3.63 7.96 -2.48
CA TYR A 66 4.26 8.14 -3.78
C TYR A 66 5.72 7.67 -3.72
N THR A 67 6.25 7.24 -4.86
CA THR A 67 7.69 6.99 -5.02
C THR A 67 8.43 8.31 -5.18
N ASN A 68 7.93 9.19 -6.04
CA ASN A 68 8.63 10.42 -6.46
C ASN A 68 8.03 11.71 -5.90
N ALA A 69 7.13 11.60 -4.92
CA ALA A 69 6.54 12.74 -4.24
C ALA A 69 6.38 12.45 -2.74
N SER A 70 6.06 13.47 -1.95
CA SER A 70 5.86 13.28 -0.51
C SER A 70 4.68 12.35 -0.23
N TRP A 71 4.90 11.34 0.61
CA TRP A 71 3.85 10.44 1.10
C TRP A 71 2.71 11.20 1.81
N THR A 72 3.00 12.37 2.39
CA THR A 72 1.99 13.20 3.05
C THR A 72 0.92 13.73 2.10
N LEU A 73 1.25 13.91 0.81
CA LEU A 73 0.27 14.29 -0.21
C LEU A 73 -0.76 13.19 -0.42
N ARG A 74 -0.32 11.92 -0.45
CA ARG A 74 -1.26 10.79 -0.53
C ARG A 74 -2.09 10.72 0.74
N ALA A 75 -1.46 10.87 1.90
CA ALA A 75 -2.14 10.78 3.19
C ALA A 75 -3.30 11.80 3.30
N ASP A 76 -3.10 13.04 2.83
CA ASP A 76 -4.18 14.04 2.74
C ASP A 76 -5.34 13.55 1.85
N LEU A 77 -5.07 13.05 0.64
CA LEU A 77 -6.10 12.51 -0.25
C LEU A 77 -6.85 11.30 0.36
N SER A 78 -6.11 10.35 0.94
CA SER A 78 -6.67 9.17 1.60
C SER A 78 -7.56 9.54 2.78
N SER A 79 -7.12 10.45 3.65
CA SER A 79 -7.91 10.90 4.81
C SER A 79 -9.21 11.59 4.39
N ARG A 80 -9.18 12.43 3.35
CA ARG A 80 -10.39 13.08 2.79
C ARG A 80 -11.36 12.04 2.23
N TYR A 81 -10.87 11.01 1.55
CA TYR A 81 -11.70 9.92 1.08
C TYR A 81 -12.37 9.18 2.23
N VAL A 82 -11.61 8.81 3.27
CA VAL A 82 -12.16 8.12 4.46
C VAL A 82 -13.27 8.95 5.10
N VAL A 83 -13.08 10.26 5.27
CA VAL A 83 -14.14 11.14 5.79
C VAL A 83 -15.38 11.14 4.89
N ARG A 84 -15.22 11.17 3.56
CA ARG A 84 -16.35 11.09 2.62
C ARG A 84 -17.08 9.75 2.72
N LEU A 85 -16.34 8.64 2.82
CA LEU A 85 -16.89 7.30 2.97
C LEU A 85 -17.68 7.16 4.27
N LEU A 86 -17.10 7.57 5.40
CA LEU A 86 -17.79 7.54 6.70
C LEU A 86 -19.07 8.41 6.72
N ARG A 87 -19.04 9.57 6.06
CA ARG A 87 -20.24 10.40 5.88
C ARG A 87 -21.28 9.71 5.00
N HIS A 88 -20.86 9.02 3.93
CA HIS A 88 -21.76 8.26 3.08
C HIS A 88 -22.43 7.12 3.86
N LEU A 89 -21.65 6.34 4.61
CA LEU A 89 -22.16 5.26 5.47
C LEU A 89 -23.20 5.77 6.47
N ARG A 90 -22.87 6.84 7.20
CA ARG A 90 -23.78 7.44 8.18
C ARG A 90 -25.08 7.95 7.57
N ARG A 91 -25.02 8.60 6.40
CA ARG A 91 -26.21 9.16 5.74
C ARG A 91 -27.19 8.09 5.26
N HIS A 92 -26.70 6.92 4.89
CA HIS A 92 -27.52 5.83 4.33
C HIS A 92 -27.78 4.70 5.33
N GLY A 93 -27.37 4.85 6.60
CA GLY A 93 -27.54 3.80 7.61
C GLY A 93 -26.73 2.53 7.33
N LEU A 94 -25.63 2.64 6.57
CA LEU A 94 -24.76 1.53 6.21
C LEU A 94 -23.68 1.35 7.28
N LYS A 95 -23.28 0.11 7.54
CA LYS A 95 -22.25 -0.26 8.53
C LYS A 95 -20.93 -0.68 7.89
N THR A 96 -20.97 -1.22 6.67
CA THR A 96 -19.77 -1.73 6.01
C THR A 96 -19.61 -1.14 4.62
N ALA A 97 -18.35 -0.91 4.25
CA ALA A 97 -17.90 -0.63 2.90
C ALA A 97 -16.73 -1.55 2.58
N MET A 98 -16.89 -2.38 1.56
CA MET A 98 -15.90 -3.37 1.15
C MET A 98 -15.66 -3.28 -0.36
N PRO A 99 -14.45 -2.90 -0.81
CA PRO A 99 -14.12 -2.93 -2.23
C PRO A 99 -14.18 -4.36 -2.78
N ALA A 100 -14.79 -4.53 -3.95
CA ALA A 100 -14.94 -5.83 -4.60
C ALA A 100 -14.13 -5.87 -5.90
N PHE A 101 -12.96 -6.52 -5.85
CA PHE A 101 -12.11 -6.68 -7.03
C PHE A 101 -12.77 -7.65 -8.03
N PRO A 102 -12.85 -7.32 -9.33
CA PRO A 102 -13.46 -8.21 -10.32
C PRO A 102 -12.65 -9.52 -10.45
N ARG A 103 -13.36 -10.66 -10.49
CA ARG A 103 -12.76 -12.02 -10.43
C ARG A 103 -11.77 -12.33 -11.56
N GLU A 104 -11.90 -11.69 -12.71
CA GLU A 104 -11.09 -11.97 -13.91
C GLU A 104 -10.14 -10.84 -14.27
N SER A 105 -9.95 -9.87 -13.37
CA SER A 105 -9.01 -8.77 -13.62
C SER A 105 -7.58 -9.18 -13.30
N ALA A 106 -6.67 -8.85 -14.21
CA ALA A 106 -5.24 -9.06 -14.01
C ALA A 106 -4.71 -8.25 -12.82
N ARG A 107 -3.69 -8.82 -12.17
CA ARG A 107 -3.04 -8.26 -10.99
C ARG A 107 -1.55 -8.09 -11.27
N SER A 108 -1.00 -6.99 -10.78
CA SER A 108 0.41 -6.65 -10.89
C SER A 108 0.99 -6.34 -9.52
N PRO A 109 2.32 -6.42 -9.32
CA PRO A 109 2.97 -5.91 -8.12
C PRO A 109 2.57 -4.47 -7.84
N LEU A 110 2.29 -4.16 -6.58
CA LEU A 110 1.92 -2.81 -6.13
C LEU A 110 3.06 -1.82 -6.28
N LEU A 111 4.26 -2.25 -5.88
CA LEU A 111 5.46 -1.44 -5.93
C LEU A 111 6.21 -1.75 -7.24
N GLY A 112 6.30 -0.75 -8.12
CA GLY A 112 7.00 -0.87 -9.40
C GLY A 112 8.51 -0.57 -9.33
N LEU A 113 9.15 -0.77 -8.18
CA LEU A 113 10.55 -0.41 -7.96
C LEU A 113 11.48 -1.58 -8.23
N THR A 114 12.64 -1.29 -8.83
CA THR A 114 13.68 -2.28 -9.14
C THR A 114 14.68 -2.47 -8.00
N SER A 115 14.55 -1.73 -6.89
CA SER A 115 15.43 -1.88 -5.74
C SER A 115 15.33 -3.28 -5.14
N THR A 116 16.47 -3.85 -4.74
CA THR A 116 16.56 -5.22 -4.22
C THR A 116 15.69 -5.46 -3.00
N TYR A 117 15.53 -4.47 -2.12
CA TYR A 117 14.63 -4.57 -0.96
C TYR A 117 13.15 -4.70 -1.34
N VAL A 118 12.73 -4.07 -2.44
CA VAL A 118 11.37 -4.22 -2.98
C VAL A 118 11.21 -5.58 -3.65
N GLN A 119 12.20 -6.04 -4.40
CA GLN A 119 12.14 -7.34 -5.06
C GLN A 119 12.07 -8.50 -4.05
N ARG A 120 12.76 -8.38 -2.92
CA ARG A 120 12.77 -9.39 -1.85
C ARG A 120 11.40 -9.52 -1.18
N ASP A 121 10.83 -8.39 -0.76
CA ASP A 121 9.67 -8.39 0.16
C ASP A 121 8.35 -7.98 -0.53
N GLY A 122 8.41 -7.53 -1.78
CA GLY A 122 7.25 -6.97 -2.50
C GLY A 122 6.13 -7.97 -2.82
N HIS A 123 6.44 -9.27 -2.80
CA HIS A 123 5.43 -10.32 -2.97
C HIS A 123 4.49 -10.45 -1.76
N LEU A 124 4.86 -9.89 -0.60
CA LEU A 124 4.05 -9.87 0.63
C LEU A 124 3.01 -8.74 0.65
N PHE A 125 3.09 -7.80 -0.30
CA PHE A 125 2.19 -6.66 -0.39
C PHE A 125 0.90 -7.02 -1.13
N PRO A 126 -0.19 -6.27 -0.90
CA PRO A 126 -1.34 -6.34 -1.78
C PRO A 126 -0.93 -6.05 -3.23
N ARG A 127 -1.69 -6.58 -4.18
CA ARG A 127 -1.50 -6.33 -5.61
C ARG A 127 -2.18 -5.03 -6.04
N GLN A 128 -1.94 -4.60 -7.27
CA GLN A 128 -2.74 -3.57 -7.94
C GLN A 128 -3.38 -4.14 -9.21
N GLY A 129 -4.46 -3.51 -9.68
CA GLY A 129 -5.09 -3.85 -10.96
C GLY A 129 -4.59 -2.97 -12.10
N GLU A 130 -5.18 -3.15 -13.29
CA GLU A 130 -4.77 -2.44 -14.52
C GLU A 130 -5.58 -1.17 -14.81
N ARG A 131 -6.71 -0.95 -14.10
CA ARG A 131 -7.62 0.19 -14.33
C ARG A 131 -8.10 0.83 -13.04
N ASP A 132 -8.55 2.08 -13.11
CA ASP A 132 -9.24 2.75 -12.00
C ASP A 132 -10.48 1.94 -11.56
N PRO A 133 -10.71 1.72 -10.26
CA PRO A 133 -10.02 2.30 -9.10
C PRO A 133 -8.82 1.49 -8.55
N TRP A 134 -8.39 0.45 -9.24
CA TRP A 134 -7.39 -0.52 -8.76
C TRP A 134 -5.96 -0.26 -9.24
N ALA A 135 -5.79 0.52 -10.32
CA ALA A 135 -4.48 0.97 -10.79
C ALA A 135 -4.03 2.22 -10.03
N ILE A 136 -2.92 2.11 -9.33
CA ILE A 136 -2.36 3.21 -8.54
C ILE A 136 -1.46 4.04 -9.43
N THR A 137 -1.66 5.36 -9.41
CA THR A 137 -0.81 6.30 -10.15
C THR A 137 0.19 6.95 -9.23
N ASP A 138 1.44 7.05 -9.67
CA ASP A 138 2.48 7.81 -8.98
C ASP A 138 2.45 9.31 -9.35
N ASN A 139 1.25 9.91 -9.45
CA ASN A 139 1.09 11.30 -9.88
C ASN A 139 0.02 12.03 -9.05
N TYR A 140 0.49 12.92 -8.18
CA TYR A 140 -0.38 13.68 -7.27
C TYR A 140 -1.42 14.55 -7.98
N VAL A 141 -1.10 15.18 -9.12
CA VAL A 141 -2.06 16.05 -9.82
C VAL A 141 -3.21 15.22 -10.39
N ILE A 142 -2.89 14.08 -11.02
CA ILE A 142 -3.89 13.13 -11.53
C ILE A 142 -4.75 12.60 -10.38
N ASP A 143 -4.12 12.20 -9.28
CA ASP A 143 -4.84 11.70 -8.11
C ASP A 143 -5.74 12.75 -7.47
N ARG A 144 -5.26 13.98 -7.30
CA ARG A 144 -6.08 15.07 -6.75
C ARG A 144 -7.34 15.29 -7.57
N MET A 145 -7.22 15.27 -8.90
CA MET A 145 -8.38 15.37 -9.80
C MET A 145 -9.31 14.15 -9.67
N ARG A 146 -8.75 12.92 -9.71
CA ARG A 146 -9.55 11.70 -9.52
C ARG A 146 -10.29 11.68 -8.19
N PHE A 147 -9.63 12.08 -7.10
CA PHE A 147 -10.24 12.16 -5.78
C PHE A 147 -11.30 13.26 -5.68
N ALA A 148 -11.16 14.37 -6.40
CA ALA A 148 -12.19 15.40 -6.43
C ALA A 148 -13.51 14.87 -7.05
N PHE A 149 -13.42 14.11 -8.15
CA PHE A 149 -14.58 13.66 -8.93
C PHE A 149 -14.96 12.19 -8.72
N LEU A 150 -14.35 11.50 -7.75
CA LEU A 150 -14.64 10.07 -7.56
C LEU A 150 -16.09 9.82 -7.15
N ASP A 151 -16.59 8.70 -7.66
CA ASP A 151 -17.75 8.01 -7.14
C ASP A 151 -17.34 7.12 -5.96
N ILE A 152 -18.04 7.29 -4.83
CA ILE A 152 -17.84 6.54 -3.59
C ILE A 152 -18.32 5.10 -3.74
N GLY A 153 -19.32 4.84 -4.58
CA GLY A 153 -19.90 3.52 -4.80
C GLY A 153 -19.17 2.65 -5.84
N LYS A 154 -18.21 3.23 -6.59
CA LYS A 154 -17.53 2.51 -7.67
C LYS A 154 -16.81 1.27 -7.14
N GLU A 155 -17.28 0.10 -7.58
CA GLU A 155 -16.75 -1.22 -7.19
C GLU A 155 -16.66 -1.41 -5.67
N MET A 156 -17.65 -0.86 -4.97
CA MET A 156 -17.82 -0.94 -3.53
C MET A 156 -19.09 -1.71 -3.19
N VAL A 157 -18.99 -2.67 -2.28
CA VAL A 157 -20.13 -3.36 -1.68
C VAL A 157 -20.41 -2.74 -0.33
N PHE A 158 -21.66 -2.30 -0.13
CA PHE A 158 -22.12 -1.76 1.15
C PHE A 158 -23.03 -2.76 1.87
N GLY A 159 -22.96 -2.79 3.20
CA GLY A 159 -23.83 -3.60 4.06
C GLY A 159 -24.39 -2.80 5.22
N GLY A 160 -25.56 -3.20 5.72
CA GLY A 160 -26.28 -2.58 6.84
C GLY A 160 -26.13 -3.31 8.18
#